data_AF-A0A7W0LRE3-F1
#
_entry.id   AF-A0A7W0LRE3-F1
#
_cell.length_a   1.000
_cell.length_b   1.000
_cell.length_c   1.000
_cell.angle_alpha   90.00
_cell.angle_beta   90.00
_cell.angle_gamma   90.00
#
_symmetry.space_group_name_H-M   'P 1'
#
loop_
_entity.id
_entity.type
_entity.pdbx_description
1 polymer ?
#
loop_
_entity_poly.entity_id
_entity_poly.type
_entity_poly.pdbx_seq_one_letter_code
_entity_poly.pdbx_strand_id
1 'polypeptide(L)'
;LSVRESPEAWWRSAEATIFAAMDQERPPELAAWYEMIVALFSTRFTERWREPGPAMAAYERLNDEVRSAVPADRLVEWRPGDGWAPICDALGVAVPSEPFPHVNSTDEFRAMTGLDAPSA
;
A
#
# COMPACT_ATOMS: atom_id res chain seq x y z
N LEU A 1 -1.13 -9.35 7.88
CA LEU A 1 -0.52 -8.01 7.84
C LEU A 1 0.64 -8.02 6.86
N SER A 2 0.50 -7.34 5.72
CA SER A 2 1.62 -7.19 4.78
C SER A 2 2.46 -5.96 5.16
N VAL A 3 3.77 -6.15 5.30
CA VAL A 3 4.68 -5.07 5.74
C VAL A 3 5.76 -4.79 4.70
N ARG A 4 6.47 -3.66 4.87
CA ARG A 4 7.70 -3.32 4.14
C ARG A 4 8.92 -3.54 5.05
N GLU A 5 10.12 -3.33 4.52
CA GLU A 5 11.36 -3.40 5.33
C GLU A 5 11.36 -2.36 6.45
N SER A 6 10.80 -1.18 6.19
CA SER A 6 10.71 -0.06 7.11
C SER A 6 9.58 0.90 6.69
N PRO A 7 9.17 1.83 7.57
CA PRO A 7 8.24 2.91 7.23
C PRO A 7 8.76 3.79 6.08
N GLU A 8 10.07 4.03 6.00
CA GLU A 8 10.68 4.82 4.92
C GLU A 8 10.57 4.11 3.57
N ALA A 9 10.71 2.79 3.54
CA ALA A 9 10.50 2.02 2.32
C ALA A 9 9.03 2.03 1.88
N TRP A 10 8.10 1.97 2.84
CA TRP A 10 6.69 2.17 2.55
C TRP A 10 6.41 3.57 2.01
N TRP A 11 6.95 4.62 2.66
CA TRP A 11 6.77 6.01 2.23
C TRP A 11 7.29 6.23 0.81
N ARG A 12 8.53 5.82 0.52
CA ARG A 12 9.12 5.92 -0.83
C ARG A 12 8.23 5.26 -1.88
N SER A 13 7.67 4.10 -1.56
CA SER A 13 6.75 3.39 -2.46
C SER A 13 5.46 4.18 -2.67
N ALA A 14 4.81 4.67 -1.60
CA ALA A 14 3.56 5.40 -1.68
C ALA A 14 3.71 6.77 -2.38
N GLU A 15 4.78 7.49 -2.08
CA GLU A 15 5.17 8.78 -2.68
C GLU A 15 5.39 8.63 -4.18
N ALA A 16 6.18 7.63 -4.60
CA ALA A 16 6.49 7.40 -6.00
C ALA A 16 5.31 6.85 -6.84
N THR A 17 4.19 6.48 -6.20
CA THR A 17 3.05 5.84 -6.87
C THR A 17 1.73 6.55 -6.55
N ILE A 18 1.02 6.11 -5.52
CA ILE A 18 -0.35 6.52 -5.19
C ILE A 18 -0.41 8.03 -4.98
N PHE A 19 0.51 8.60 -4.20
CA PHE A 19 0.46 10.05 -3.90
C PHE A 19 0.78 10.88 -5.14
N ALA A 20 1.78 10.48 -5.94
CA ALA A 20 2.04 11.13 -7.22
C ALA A 20 0.84 11.04 -8.19
N ALA A 21 0.16 9.89 -8.29
CA ALA A 21 -1.03 9.72 -9.13
C ALA A 21 -2.24 10.53 -8.63
N MET A 22 -2.26 10.93 -7.36
CA MET A 22 -3.27 11.83 -6.82
C MET A 22 -3.04 13.29 -7.23
N ASP A 23 -1.83 13.65 -7.69
CA ASP A 23 -1.50 15.03 -8.08
C ASP A 23 -1.73 15.31 -9.58
N GLN A 24 -2.06 14.29 -10.36
CA GLN A 24 -2.45 14.46 -11.75
C GLN A 24 -3.77 15.20 -11.89
N GLU A 25 -3.93 15.94 -12.99
CA GLU A 25 -5.22 16.48 -13.40
C GLU A 25 -6.22 15.34 -13.65
N ARG A 26 -7.47 15.57 -13.26
CA ARG A 26 -8.52 14.56 -13.33
C ARG A 26 -9.70 15.05 -14.15
N PRO A 27 -10.33 14.16 -14.93
CA PRO A 27 -11.60 14.46 -15.57
C PRO A 27 -12.66 14.84 -14.51
N PRO A 28 -13.52 15.85 -14.78
CA PRO A 28 -14.52 16.33 -13.82
C PRO A 28 -15.47 15.23 -13.32
N GLU A 29 -15.75 14.21 -14.13
CA GLU A 29 -16.60 13.08 -13.76
C GLU A 29 -16.04 12.24 -12.60
N LEU A 30 -14.74 12.32 -12.31
CA LEU A 30 -14.09 11.61 -11.21
C LEU A 30 -13.88 12.47 -9.95
N ALA A 31 -14.31 13.73 -9.96
CA ALA A 31 -14.05 14.68 -8.87
C ALA A 31 -14.59 14.19 -7.51
N ALA A 32 -15.86 13.78 -7.46
CA ALA A 32 -16.49 13.30 -6.22
C ALA A 32 -15.81 12.02 -5.67
N TRP A 33 -15.38 11.12 -6.55
CA TRP A 33 -14.63 9.93 -6.15
C TRP A 33 -13.27 10.30 -5.57
N TYR A 34 -12.59 11.30 -6.13
CA TYR A 34 -11.33 11.79 -5.59
C TYR A 34 -11.49 12.46 -4.23
N GLU A 35 -12.49 13.32 -4.06
CA GLU A 35 -12.82 13.94 -2.78
C GLU A 35 -13.06 12.89 -1.69
N MET A 36 -13.79 11.81 -2.03
CA MET A 36 -13.97 10.67 -1.13
C MET A 36 -12.64 10.01 -0.75
N ILE A 37 -11.73 9.78 -1.70
CA ILE A 37 -10.41 9.20 -1.41
C ILE A 37 -9.60 10.11 -0.47
N VAL A 38 -9.54 11.40 -0.76
CA VAL A 38 -8.82 12.38 0.07
C VAL A 38 -9.41 12.43 1.48
N ALA A 39 -10.74 12.39 1.61
CA ALA A 39 -11.42 12.32 2.90
C ALA A 39 -11.08 11.01 3.65
N LEU A 40 -11.02 9.87 2.97
CA LEU A 40 -10.63 8.60 3.59
C LEU A 40 -9.21 8.64 4.14
N PHE A 41 -8.23 9.13 3.38
CA PHE A 41 -6.87 9.28 3.88
C PHE A 41 -6.82 10.22 5.09
N SER A 42 -7.46 11.38 4.99
CA SER A 42 -7.41 12.39 6.05
C SER A 42 -8.11 11.94 7.34
N THR A 43 -9.19 11.15 7.24
CA THR A 43 -10.00 10.74 8.40
C THR A 43 -9.62 9.38 8.99
N ARG A 44 -9.11 8.44 8.18
CA ARG A 44 -8.81 7.07 8.62
C ARG A 44 -7.34 6.77 8.76
N PHE A 45 -6.49 7.50 8.04
CA PHE A 45 -5.05 7.30 8.09
C PHE A 45 -4.38 8.37 8.93
N THR A 46 -4.36 9.62 8.47
CA THR A 46 -3.91 10.81 9.22
C THR A 46 -4.21 12.07 8.41
N GLU A 47 -4.53 13.18 9.07
CA GLU A 47 -4.79 14.46 8.38
C GLU A 47 -3.60 14.93 7.55
N ARG A 48 -2.38 14.67 8.03
CA ARG A 48 -1.11 15.05 7.39
C ARG A 48 -0.50 13.92 6.58
N TRP A 49 -1.32 13.15 5.86
CA TRP A 49 -0.88 11.97 5.11
C TRP A 49 0.06 12.28 3.93
N ARG A 50 0.16 13.55 3.53
CA ARG A 50 1.08 14.09 2.53
C ARG A 50 2.46 14.43 3.08
N GLU A 51 2.68 14.33 4.39
CA GLU A 51 3.96 14.62 5.03
C GLU A 51 4.64 13.32 5.48
N PRO A 52 5.95 13.12 5.22
CA PRO A 52 6.63 11.85 5.47
C PRO A 52 6.54 11.41 6.93
N GLY A 53 6.85 12.30 7.88
CA GLY A 53 6.84 11.98 9.31
C GLY A 53 5.46 11.50 9.80
N PRO A 54 4.40 12.34 9.68
CA PRO A 54 3.05 11.94 10.07
C PRO A 54 2.53 10.70 9.34
N ALA A 55 2.82 10.53 8.05
CA ALA A 55 2.37 9.37 7.28
C ALA A 55 3.07 8.08 7.73
N MET A 56 4.40 8.10 7.92
CA MET A 56 5.15 6.96 8.43
C MET A 56 4.69 6.57 9.84
N ALA A 57 4.48 7.54 10.73
CA ALA A 57 3.93 7.28 12.07
C ALA A 57 2.51 6.69 12.02
N ALA A 58 1.68 7.10 11.04
CA ALA A 58 0.37 6.51 10.83
C ALA A 58 0.42 5.08 10.28
N TYR A 59 1.38 4.78 9.40
CA TYR A 59 1.64 3.44 8.91
C TYR A 59 2.04 2.49 10.04
N GLU A 60 2.99 2.90 10.89
CA GLU A 60 3.41 2.10 12.06
C GLU A 60 2.26 1.89 13.04
N ARG A 61 1.55 2.96 13.39
CA ARG A 61 0.40 2.87 14.30
C ARG A 61 -0.65 1.90 13.79
N LEU A 62 -0.99 1.94 12.49
CA LEU A 62 -1.95 1.00 11.92
C LEU A 62 -1.46 -0.45 12.00
N ASN A 63 -0.18 -0.71 11.74
CA ASN A 63 0.39 -2.05 11.87
C ASN A 63 0.33 -2.55 13.32
N ASP A 64 0.65 -1.68 14.28
CA ASP A 64 0.60 -2.01 15.71
C ASP A 64 -0.84 -2.22 16.20
N GLU A 65 -1.80 -1.43 15.73
CA GLU A 65 -3.22 -1.63 15.97
C GLU A 65 -3.65 -3.03 15.48
N VAL A 66 -3.26 -3.44 14.27
CA VAL A 66 -3.54 -4.78 13.74
C VAL A 66 -2.89 -5.87 14.61
N ARG A 67 -1.62 -5.70 14.99
CA ARG A 67 -0.90 -6.67 15.86
C ARG A 67 -1.56 -6.80 17.24
N SER A 68 -2.08 -5.72 17.78
CA SER A 68 -2.75 -5.71 19.09
C SER A 68 -4.18 -6.26 19.05
N ALA A 69 -4.88 -6.06 17.93
CA ALA A 69 -6.29 -6.42 17.80
C ALA A 69 -6.51 -7.87 17.34
N VAL A 70 -5.55 -8.45 16.60
CA VAL A 70 -5.66 -9.80 16.06
C VAL A 70 -4.85 -10.77 16.92
N PRO A 71 -5.44 -11.88 17.42
CA PRO A 71 -4.69 -12.93 18.09
C PRO A 71 -3.49 -13.41 17.24
N ALA A 72 -2.33 -13.58 17.87
CA ALA A 72 -1.07 -13.86 17.16
C ALA A 72 -1.13 -15.17 16.33
N ASP A 73 -1.87 -16.17 16.81
CA ASP A 73 -2.12 -17.44 16.13
C ASP A 73 -3.02 -17.31 14.88
N ARG A 74 -3.68 -16.16 14.71
CA ARG A 74 -4.53 -15.84 13.55
C ARG A 74 -3.93 -14.73 12.67
N LEU A 75 -2.76 -14.21 13.02
CA LEU A 75 -2.12 -13.12 12.31
C LEU A 75 -0.88 -13.62 11.54
N VAL A 76 -0.95 -13.55 10.21
CA VAL A 76 0.22 -13.76 9.36
C VAL A 76 0.87 -12.41 9.07
N GLU A 77 2.07 -12.19 9.58
CA GLU A 77 2.93 -11.08 9.17
C GLU A 77 3.87 -11.56 8.06
N TRP A 78 3.87 -10.86 6.92
CA TRP A 78 4.61 -11.28 5.73
C TRP A 78 5.00 -10.10 4.85
N ARG A 79 6.01 -10.27 4.01
CA ARG A 79 6.45 -9.31 2.98
C ARG A 79 6.26 -9.92 1.59
N PRO A 80 5.96 -9.11 0.56
CA PRO A 80 5.87 -9.59 -0.83
C PRO A 80 7.06 -10.44 -1.30
N GLY A 81 8.27 -10.16 -0.79
CA GLY A 81 9.48 -10.93 -1.12
C GLY A 81 9.59 -12.31 -0.45
N ASP A 82 8.76 -12.62 0.55
CA ASP A 82 8.79 -13.91 1.27
C ASP A 82 8.14 -15.05 0.46
N GLY A 83 7.38 -14.71 -0.59
CA GLY A 83 6.72 -15.66 -1.47
C GLY A 83 5.54 -16.40 -0.82
N TRP A 84 5.25 -17.60 -1.34
CA TRP A 84 4.07 -18.39 -0.94
C TRP A 84 4.16 -18.99 0.46
N ALA A 85 5.36 -19.37 0.90
CA ALA A 85 5.59 -20.21 2.07
C ALA A 85 4.86 -19.73 3.35
N PRO A 86 4.99 -18.48 3.81
CA PRO A 86 4.35 -18.05 5.06
C PRO A 86 2.82 -18.00 4.98
N ILE A 87 2.27 -17.74 3.79
CA ILE A 87 0.82 -17.69 3.56
C ILE A 87 0.26 -19.12 3.55
N CYS A 88 0.91 -20.03 2.84
CA CYS A 88 0.48 -21.42 2.72
C CYS A 88 0.56 -22.16 4.06
N ASP A 89 1.63 -21.95 4.84
CA ASP A 89 1.80 -22.53 6.17
C ASP A 89 0.65 -22.13 7.11
N ALA A 90 0.35 -20.83 7.17
CA ALA A 90 -0.73 -20.32 8.01
C ALA A 90 -2.13 -20.78 7.60
N LEU A 91 -2.34 -21.05 6.31
CA LEU A 91 -3.61 -21.56 5.77
C LEU A 91 -3.71 -23.09 5.82
N GLY A 92 -2.62 -23.80 6.15
CA GLY A 92 -2.58 -25.26 6.15
C GLY A 92 -2.72 -25.88 4.76
N VAL A 93 -2.24 -25.20 3.71
CA VAL A 93 -2.30 -25.66 2.31
C VAL A 93 -0.90 -25.89 1.74
N ALA A 94 -0.80 -26.72 0.69
CA ALA A 94 0.46 -26.94 0.01
C ALA A 94 0.94 -25.69 -0.74
N VAL A 95 2.26 -25.47 -0.78
CA VAL A 95 2.87 -24.41 -1.61
C VAL A 95 2.70 -24.78 -3.08
N PRO A 96 2.14 -23.89 -3.93
CA PRO A 96 2.00 -24.14 -5.36
C PRO A 96 3.35 -24.18 -6.06
N SER A 97 3.40 -24.83 -7.23
CA SER A 97 4.61 -24.89 -8.06
C SER A 97 4.88 -23.59 -8.82
N GLU A 98 3.85 -22.79 -9.02
CA GLU A 98 3.91 -21.51 -9.71
C GLU A 98 4.70 -20.49 -8.89
N PRO A 99 5.51 -19.64 -9.53
CA PRO A 99 6.22 -18.58 -8.83
C PRO A 99 5.22 -17.62 -8.17
N PHE A 100 5.64 -17.02 -7.05
CA PHE A 100 4.85 -15.97 -6.42
C PHE A 100 4.67 -14.80 -7.40
N PRO A 101 3.45 -14.28 -7.59
CA PRO A 101 3.19 -13.25 -8.57
C PRO A 101 3.92 -11.94 -8.18
N HIS A 102 4.59 -11.35 -9.16
CA HIS A 102 5.19 -10.02 -9.03
C HIS A 102 4.49 -9.07 -10.00
N VAL A 103 3.46 -8.40 -9.49
CA VAL A 103 2.61 -7.46 -10.24
C VAL A 103 2.43 -6.18 -9.43
N ASN A 104 1.97 -5.11 -10.07
CA ASN A 104 1.83 -3.78 -9.46
C ASN A 104 3.16 -3.27 -8.89
N SER A 105 4.26 -3.54 -9.62
CA SER A 105 5.52 -2.84 -9.35
C SER A 105 5.34 -1.33 -9.51
N THR A 106 6.25 -0.53 -8.94
CA THR A 106 6.24 0.93 -9.08
C THR A 106 6.16 1.33 -10.56
N ASP A 107 7.00 0.72 -11.40
CA ASP A 107 7.06 1.05 -12.84
C ASP A 107 5.76 0.68 -13.56
N GLU A 108 5.21 -0.51 -13.29
CA GLU A 108 3.91 -0.92 -13.85
C GLU A 108 2.78 0.02 -13.40
N PHE A 109 2.75 0.40 -12.12
CA PHE A 109 1.73 1.32 -11.61
C PHE A 109 1.84 2.69 -12.26
N ARG A 110 3.05 3.23 -12.38
CA ARG A 110 3.29 4.53 -13.01
C ARG A 110 2.92 4.52 -14.48
N ALA A 111 3.25 3.45 -15.20
CA ALA A 111 2.81 3.25 -16.58
C ALA A 111 1.28 3.16 -16.70
N MET A 112 0.63 2.35 -15.85
CA MET A 112 -0.83 2.17 -15.82
C MET A 112 -1.57 3.48 -15.54
N THR A 113 -1.03 4.32 -14.65
CA THR A 113 -1.62 5.60 -14.26
C THR A 113 -1.18 6.76 -15.15
N GLY A 114 -0.35 6.52 -16.16
CA GLY A 114 0.16 7.58 -17.03
C GLY A 114 1.08 8.59 -16.33
N LEU A 115 1.63 8.25 -15.15
CA LEU A 115 2.53 9.15 -14.40
C LEU A 115 3.78 9.54 -15.18
N ASP A 116 4.22 8.66 -16.08
CA ASP A 116 5.39 8.87 -16.92
C ASP A 116 5.02 9.26 -18.36
N ALA A 117 3.73 9.48 -18.65
CA ALA A 117 3.29 9.97 -19.96
C ALA A 117 3.68 11.45 -20.11
N PRO A 118 4.15 11.88 -21.30
CA PRO A 118 4.44 13.29 -21.53
C PRO A 118 3.16 14.12 -21.35
N SER A 119 3.28 15.28 -20.70
CA SER A 119 2.18 16.24 -20.58
C SER A 119 1.69 16.62 -21.98
N ALA A 120 0.38 16.50 -22.21
CA ALA A 120 -0.28 16.88 -23.45
C ALA A 120 -0.33 18.41 -23.62
#